data_AF-A0A8C5ZLQ5-F1
#
_entry.id   AF-A0A8C5ZLQ5-F1
#
_cell.length_a   1.000
_cell.length_b   1.000
_cell.length_c   1.000
_cell.angle_alpha   90.00
_cell.angle_beta   90.00
_cell.angle_gamma   90.00
#
_symmetry.space_group_name_H-M   'P 1'
#
loop_
_entity.id
_entity.type
_entity.pdbx_description
1 polymer ?
#
loop_
_entity_poly.entity_id
_entity_poly.type
_entity_poly.pdbx_seq_one_letter_code
_entity_poly.pdbx_strand_id
1 'polypeptide(L)'
;MNEEEESWKESALPVIITMESDYFTPQGEFRVDKAGSPTLLNCLMYKMSYYRFGEMQLDFRTPPGFDRTRNAEIGNKDIKFKHLEEAFTSEHWLVRIYKVKAPDNRETLDHKPRVTNIFPKQKYLSKKTTKRKRGYIKNKLVFKKGKKISKKTV
;
A
#
# COMPACT_ATOMS: atom_id res chain seq x y z
N MET A 1 31.33 -40.37 -20.35
CA MET A 1 30.41 -39.72 -21.30
C MET A 1 29.15 -39.41 -20.51
N ASN A 2 28.85 -38.12 -20.38
CA ASN A 2 27.73 -37.50 -19.66
C ASN A 2 28.06 -37.03 -18.23
N GLU A 3 28.91 -36.00 -18.13
CA GLU A 3 29.02 -35.14 -16.94
C GLU A 3 28.96 -33.63 -17.30
N GLU A 4 28.64 -33.27 -18.55
CA GLU A 4 28.66 -31.87 -19.03
C GLU A 4 27.27 -31.27 -19.32
N GLU A 5 26.16 -31.97 -19.06
CA GLU A 5 24.81 -31.47 -19.41
C GLU A 5 24.07 -30.71 -18.29
N GLU A 6 24.58 -30.63 -17.06
CA GLU A 6 23.91 -29.91 -15.97
C GLU A 6 24.36 -28.45 -15.76
N SER A 7 25.21 -27.91 -16.65
CA SER A 7 25.73 -26.53 -16.55
C SER A 7 24.77 -25.43 -17.08
N TRP A 8 23.59 -25.78 -17.59
CA TRP A 8 22.76 -24.87 -18.40
C TRP A 8 21.50 -24.29 -17.72
N LYS A 9 21.41 -24.28 -16.39
CA LYS A 9 20.23 -23.72 -15.68
C LYS A 9 20.42 -22.34 -15.03
N GLU A 10 21.59 -21.71 -15.17
CA GLU A 10 21.87 -20.40 -14.56
C GLU A 10 21.82 -19.21 -15.55
N SER A 11 21.58 -19.45 -16.85
CA SER A 11 21.73 -18.43 -17.90
C SER A 11 20.44 -17.96 -18.58
N ALA A 12 19.26 -18.28 -18.06
CA ALA A 12 17.98 -17.89 -18.68
C ALA A 12 17.40 -16.62 -18.05
N LEU A 13 17.89 -15.45 -18.54
CA LEU A 13 17.35 -14.07 -18.52
C LEU A 13 18.36 -13.02 -17.99
N PRO A 14 19.51 -12.81 -18.66
CA PRO A 14 20.52 -11.81 -18.25
C PRO A 14 20.03 -10.34 -18.32
N VAL A 15 18.80 -10.09 -18.80
CA VAL A 15 18.25 -8.72 -18.97
C VAL A 15 17.17 -8.38 -17.93
N ILE A 16 16.60 -9.37 -17.22
CA ILE A 16 15.41 -9.15 -16.36
C ILE A 16 15.70 -9.35 -14.87
N ILE A 17 16.85 -9.91 -14.48
CA ILE A 17 16.99 -10.42 -13.12
C ILE A 17 18.22 -9.79 -12.45
N THR A 18 17.95 -8.68 -11.75
CA THR A 18 18.61 -8.30 -10.49
C THR A 18 20.14 -8.32 -10.49
N MET A 19 20.78 -7.19 -10.80
CA MET A 19 22.22 -7.05 -10.57
C MET A 19 22.49 -7.04 -9.06
N GLU A 20 23.37 -7.92 -8.59
CA GLU A 20 23.70 -8.04 -7.16
C GLU A 20 24.21 -6.70 -6.59
N SER A 21 24.99 -5.98 -7.40
CA SER A 21 25.52 -4.64 -7.10
C SER A 21 24.43 -3.65 -6.70
N ASP A 22 23.22 -3.78 -7.24
CA ASP A 22 22.14 -2.82 -6.99
C ASP A 22 21.61 -2.91 -5.57
N TYR A 23 21.78 -4.06 -4.88
CA TYR A 23 21.29 -4.25 -3.51
C TYR A 23 22.22 -3.65 -2.44
N PHE A 24 23.46 -3.33 -2.80
CA PHE A 24 24.43 -2.72 -1.89
C PHE A 24 24.28 -1.20 -1.86
N THR A 25 24.75 -0.59 -0.77
CA THR A 25 24.91 0.86 -0.72
C THR A 25 26.02 1.32 -1.70
N PRO A 26 26.13 2.62 -2.01
CA PRO A 26 27.25 3.14 -2.80
C PRO A 26 28.62 2.85 -2.19
N GLN A 27 28.68 2.57 -0.88
CA GLN A 27 29.87 2.16 -0.14
C GLN A 27 30.14 0.65 -0.21
N GLY A 28 29.25 -0.14 -0.82
CA GLY A 28 29.36 -1.60 -0.91
C GLY A 28 28.84 -2.35 0.32
N GLU A 29 28.15 -1.68 1.25
CA GLU A 29 27.62 -2.31 2.46
C GLU A 29 26.23 -2.90 2.24
N PHE A 30 25.93 -4.06 2.83
CA PHE A 30 24.59 -4.63 2.82
C PHE A 30 23.82 -4.20 4.08
N ARG A 31 22.93 -3.21 3.95
CA ARG A 31 22.20 -2.62 5.07
C ARG A 31 20.69 -2.66 4.87
N VAL A 32 19.95 -2.90 5.95
CA VAL A 32 18.46 -2.96 5.97
C VAL A 32 17.80 -1.71 6.59
N ASP A 33 18.64 -0.78 7.04
CA ASP A 33 18.24 0.50 7.62
C ASP A 33 17.89 1.52 6.53
N LYS A 34 17.68 2.78 6.93
CA LYS A 34 17.35 3.87 6.00
C LYS A 34 18.45 4.17 4.98
N ALA A 35 19.69 3.76 5.26
CA ALA A 35 20.82 3.93 4.35
C ALA A 35 20.95 2.76 3.34
N GLY A 36 20.15 1.71 3.51
CA GLY A 36 20.07 0.60 2.57
C GLY A 36 19.63 1.04 1.17
N SER A 37 20.01 0.24 0.16
CA SER A 37 19.66 0.54 -1.24
C SER A 37 18.14 0.60 -1.45
N PRO A 38 17.63 1.55 -2.25
CA PRO A 38 16.20 1.62 -2.58
C PRO A 38 15.69 0.38 -3.32
N THR A 39 16.55 -0.36 -4.03
CA THR A 39 16.18 -1.62 -4.69
C THR A 39 15.92 -2.72 -3.65
N LEU A 40 16.75 -2.83 -2.62
CA LEU A 40 16.60 -3.74 -1.50
C LEU A 40 15.33 -3.42 -0.69
N LEU A 41 15.14 -2.15 -0.31
CA LEU A 41 13.97 -1.72 0.45
C LEU A 41 12.64 -1.92 -0.32
N ASN A 42 12.71 -1.96 -1.66
CA ASN A 42 11.54 -2.21 -2.51
C ASN A 42 11.38 -3.66 -2.96
N CYS A 43 12.35 -4.54 -2.68
CA CYS A 43 12.31 -5.90 -3.15
C CYS A 43 11.16 -6.68 -2.47
N LEU A 44 10.66 -7.69 -3.18
CA LEU A 44 9.53 -8.48 -2.70
C LEU A 44 9.86 -9.19 -1.38
N MET A 45 11.07 -9.74 -1.27
CA MET A 45 11.53 -10.44 -0.07
C MET A 45 11.54 -9.52 1.16
N TYR A 46 12.12 -8.32 1.04
CA TYR A 46 12.14 -7.34 2.13
C TYR A 46 10.72 -6.99 2.57
N LYS A 47 9.82 -6.74 1.61
CA LYS A 47 8.43 -6.43 1.89
C LYS A 47 7.69 -7.57 2.59
N MET A 48 7.91 -8.81 2.18
CA MET A 48 7.30 -10.01 2.79
C MET A 48 7.87 -10.30 4.18
N SER A 49 9.15 -10.11 4.41
CA SER A 49 9.72 -10.37 5.74
C SER A 49 9.36 -9.29 6.76
N TYR A 50 9.27 -8.02 6.35
CA TYR A 50 9.06 -6.87 7.26
C TYR A 50 7.66 -6.24 7.22
N TYR A 51 6.68 -6.87 6.58
CA TYR A 51 5.30 -6.37 6.58
C TYR A 51 4.79 -6.14 8.01
N ARG A 52 4.33 -4.92 8.33
CA ARG A 52 3.85 -4.50 9.67
C ARG A 52 4.85 -4.66 10.82
N PHE A 53 6.13 -4.93 10.53
CA PHE A 53 7.14 -5.11 11.57
C PHE A 53 7.53 -3.76 12.21
N GLY A 54 7.36 -2.64 11.50
CA GLY A 54 7.72 -1.31 11.99
C GLY A 54 6.95 -0.82 13.23
N GLU A 55 5.76 -1.38 13.49
CA GLU A 55 4.94 -1.08 14.68
C GLU A 55 5.24 -2.03 15.84
N MET A 56 6.02 -3.09 15.59
CA MET A 56 6.24 -4.15 16.55
C MET A 56 7.47 -3.85 17.41
N GLN A 57 7.30 -3.94 18.72
CA GLN A 57 8.36 -3.74 19.71
C GLN A 57 8.63 -5.07 20.41
N LEU A 58 9.76 -5.70 20.08
CA LEU A 58 10.21 -6.95 20.69
C LEU A 58 10.72 -6.73 22.11
N ASP A 59 11.65 -5.79 22.27
CA ASP A 59 12.26 -5.50 23.56
C ASP A 59 11.85 -4.12 24.07
N PHE A 60 11.63 -4.02 25.38
CA PHE A 60 11.24 -2.77 26.03
C PHE A 60 12.29 -1.65 25.86
N ARG A 61 13.57 -2.03 25.67
CA ARG A 61 14.70 -1.10 25.54
C ARG A 61 15.05 -0.74 24.09
N THR A 62 14.53 -1.48 23.11
CA THR A 62 14.81 -1.23 21.69
C THR A 62 13.70 -0.42 21.05
N PRO A 63 14.01 0.42 20.03
CA PRO A 63 12.98 1.11 19.27
C PRO A 63 12.06 0.12 18.52
N PRO A 64 10.83 0.52 18.16
CA PRO A 64 9.92 -0.31 17.38
C PRO A 64 10.46 -0.53 15.95
N GLY A 65 10.33 -1.74 15.43
CA GLY A 65 10.88 -2.13 14.14
C GLY A 65 12.40 -2.38 14.16
N PHE A 66 12.91 -2.90 15.27
CA PHE A 66 14.32 -3.28 15.41
C PHE A 66 14.53 -4.76 15.07
N ASP A 67 15.42 -5.05 14.11
CA ASP A 67 15.81 -6.41 13.76
C ASP A 67 16.97 -6.87 14.64
N ARG A 68 16.72 -7.85 15.52
CA ARG A 68 17.70 -8.42 16.44
C ARG A 68 18.83 -9.19 15.76
N THR A 69 18.60 -9.76 14.58
CA THR A 69 19.63 -10.53 13.88
C THR A 69 20.65 -9.63 13.19
N ARG A 70 20.18 -8.48 12.70
CA ARG A 70 20.99 -7.49 11.97
C ARG A 70 21.40 -6.30 12.84
N ASN A 71 20.90 -6.23 14.07
CA ASN A 71 21.12 -5.14 15.02
C ASN A 71 20.87 -3.75 14.42
N ALA A 72 19.81 -3.63 13.62
CA ALA A 72 19.48 -2.41 12.89
C ALA A 72 17.99 -2.09 12.95
N GLU A 73 17.68 -0.79 12.98
CA GLU A 73 16.31 -0.30 12.79
C GLU A 73 15.96 -0.35 11.29
N ILE A 74 14.79 -0.90 10.97
CA ILE A 74 14.33 -1.08 9.60
C ILE A 74 14.05 0.28 8.94
N GLY A 75 14.55 0.43 7.70
CA GLY A 75 14.41 1.66 6.94
C GLY A 75 12.97 2.02 6.57
N ASN A 76 12.22 1.06 6.01
CA ASN A 76 10.82 1.27 5.58
C ASN A 76 9.84 0.53 6.49
N LYS A 77 9.13 1.29 7.33
CA LYS A 77 8.14 0.75 8.29
C LYS A 77 6.76 0.53 7.68
N ASP A 78 6.38 1.34 6.70
CA ASP A 78 5.03 1.36 6.12
C ASP A 78 4.96 0.58 4.82
N ILE A 79 4.89 -0.74 4.93
CA ILE A 79 4.84 -1.64 3.78
C ILE A 79 3.40 -2.05 3.50
N LYS A 80 2.96 -1.92 2.24
CA LYS A 80 1.63 -2.32 1.78
C LYS A 80 1.72 -3.17 0.52
N PHE A 81 0.94 -4.23 0.48
CA PHE A 81 0.85 -5.11 -0.69
C PHE A 81 -0.33 -4.76 -1.57
N LYS A 82 -0.10 -4.80 -2.89
CA LYS A 82 -1.15 -4.70 -3.91
C LYS A 82 -1.75 -6.08 -4.19
N HIS A 83 -0.90 -7.05 -4.55
CA HIS A 83 -1.32 -8.37 -5.05
C HIS A 83 -1.18 -9.52 -4.03
N LEU A 84 -0.70 -9.23 -2.82
CA LEU A 84 -0.53 -10.22 -1.75
C LEU A 84 -1.36 -9.82 -0.54
N GLU A 85 -1.76 -10.82 0.25
CA GLU A 85 -2.29 -10.66 1.60
C GLU A 85 -1.60 -11.61 2.57
N GLU A 86 -1.46 -11.18 3.82
CA GLU A 86 -0.96 -12.01 4.91
C GLU A 86 -2.04 -13.06 5.26
N ALA A 87 -1.71 -14.34 5.08
CA ALA A 87 -2.63 -15.44 5.35
C ALA A 87 -2.40 -16.04 6.74
N PHE A 88 -1.13 -16.15 7.15
CA PHE A 88 -0.75 -16.64 8.46
C PHE A 88 0.62 -16.09 8.87
N THR A 89 0.77 -15.77 10.15
CA THR A 89 2.05 -15.42 10.76
C THR A 89 2.16 -16.16 12.08
N SER A 90 3.29 -16.85 12.29
CA SER A 90 3.57 -17.57 13.54
C SER A 90 3.69 -16.60 14.73
N GLU A 91 3.50 -17.10 15.96
CA GLU A 91 3.59 -16.31 17.21
C GLU A 91 4.89 -15.50 17.33
N HIS A 92 6.04 -16.13 17.09
CA HIS A 92 7.35 -15.48 17.17
C HIS A 92 7.85 -14.96 15.81
N TRP A 93 6.96 -14.84 14.82
CA TRP A 93 7.25 -14.27 13.50
C TRP A 93 8.42 -14.95 12.75
N LEU A 94 8.66 -16.23 13.03
CA LEU A 94 9.64 -17.06 12.34
C LEU A 94 9.14 -17.46 10.94
N VAL A 95 7.84 -17.73 10.82
CA VAL A 95 7.20 -18.15 9.57
C VAL A 95 6.07 -17.19 9.21
N ARG A 96 6.08 -16.73 7.96
CA ARG A 96 5.06 -15.86 7.37
C ARG A 96 4.57 -16.46 6.06
N ILE A 97 3.28 -16.68 5.96
CA ILE A 97 2.63 -17.25 4.79
C ILE A 97 1.77 -16.18 4.15
N TYR A 98 2.06 -15.90 2.88
CA TYR A 98 1.33 -14.95 2.06
C TYR A 98 0.50 -15.66 1.02
N LYS A 99 -0.70 -15.14 0.80
CA LYS A 99 -1.59 -15.59 -0.26
C LYS A 99 -1.59 -14.59 -1.40
N VAL A 100 -1.49 -15.10 -2.62
CA VAL A 100 -1.65 -14.32 -3.85
C VAL A 100 -3.13 -14.02 -4.05
N LYS A 101 -3.45 -12.74 -4.19
CA LYS A 101 -4.81 -12.29 -4.50
C LYS A 101 -5.15 -12.64 -5.94
N ALA A 102 -6.44 -12.83 -6.19
CA ALA A 102 -6.95 -12.87 -7.56
C ALA A 102 -6.57 -11.56 -8.30
N PRO A 103 -6.45 -11.59 -9.65
CA PRO A 103 -6.22 -10.39 -10.43
C PRO A 103 -7.31 -9.34 -10.15
N ASP A 104 -6.95 -8.06 -10.32
CA ASP A 104 -7.87 -6.96 -10.09
C ASP A 104 -9.11 -7.10 -10.99
N ASN A 105 -10.31 -6.88 -10.42
CA ASN A 105 -11.57 -7.09 -11.13
C ASN A 105 -11.73 -6.17 -12.36
N ARG A 106 -11.13 -4.97 -12.32
CA ARG A 106 -11.14 -3.98 -13.41
C ARG A 106 -9.91 -3.10 -13.33
N GLU A 107 -9.45 -2.63 -14.49
CA GLU A 107 -8.39 -1.63 -14.59
C GLU A 107 -8.90 -0.25 -14.15
N THR A 108 -8.05 0.50 -13.44
CA THR A 108 -8.32 1.88 -13.02
C THR A 108 -7.42 2.85 -13.76
N LEU A 109 -7.86 4.10 -13.91
CA LEU A 109 -7.01 5.16 -14.45
C LEU A 109 -5.84 5.43 -13.50
N ASP A 110 -4.61 5.38 -14.01
CA ASP A 110 -3.40 5.70 -13.23
C ASP A 110 -3.35 7.16 -12.79
N HIS A 111 -4.03 8.02 -13.55
CA HIS A 111 -4.07 9.45 -13.33
C HIS A 111 -5.49 9.92 -12.95
N LYS A 112 -5.54 11.03 -12.22
CA LYS A 112 -6.80 11.67 -11.87
C LYS A 112 -7.50 12.15 -13.15
N PRO A 113 -8.84 12.11 -13.23
CA PRO A 113 -9.57 12.66 -14.35
C PRO A 113 -9.19 14.13 -14.60
N ARG A 114 -9.15 14.52 -15.88
CA ARG A 114 -8.74 15.87 -16.29
C ARG A 114 -9.55 16.95 -15.57
N VAL A 115 -8.84 17.93 -15.02
CA VAL A 115 -9.41 19.13 -14.42
C VAL A 115 -8.79 20.34 -15.12
N THR A 116 -9.63 21.24 -15.63
CA THR A 116 -9.22 22.47 -16.33
C THR A 116 -9.57 23.71 -15.52
N ASN A 117 -8.81 24.79 -15.67
CA ASN A 117 -9.02 26.05 -14.95
C ASN A 117 -10.00 27.03 -15.63
N ILE A 118 -10.64 26.61 -16.73
CA ILE A 118 -11.62 27.45 -17.48
C ILE A 118 -12.78 27.86 -16.59
N PHE A 119 -13.22 26.96 -15.70
CA PHE A 119 -14.25 27.24 -14.70
C PHE A 119 -13.75 26.86 -13.31
N PRO A 120 -13.99 27.68 -12.28
CA PRO A 120 -13.55 27.37 -10.92
C PRO A 120 -14.29 26.12 -10.40
N LYS A 121 -13.51 25.09 -10.04
CA LYS A 121 -14.06 23.83 -9.51
C LYS A 121 -14.48 24.00 -8.04
N GLN A 122 -15.76 24.28 -7.82
CA GLN A 122 -16.35 24.27 -6.48
C GLN A 122 -16.50 22.83 -5.96
N LYS A 123 -15.58 22.40 -5.08
CA LYS A 123 -15.62 21.07 -4.47
C LYS A 123 -16.72 21.01 -3.42
N TYR A 124 -17.76 20.21 -3.66
CA TYR A 124 -18.84 20.00 -2.70
C TYR A 124 -18.32 19.32 -1.42
N LEU A 125 -18.59 19.92 -0.27
CA LEU A 125 -18.33 19.32 1.03
C LEU A 125 -19.54 18.49 1.49
N SER A 126 -19.29 17.22 1.80
CA SER A 126 -20.33 16.31 2.29
C SER A 126 -20.87 16.79 3.64
N LYS A 127 -22.20 16.88 3.76
CA LYS A 127 -22.91 17.12 5.03
C LYS A 127 -23.45 15.83 5.66
N LYS A 128 -22.90 14.68 5.27
CA LYS A 128 -23.33 13.36 5.77
C LYS A 128 -22.76 13.11 7.17
N THR A 129 -23.62 12.63 8.07
CA THR A 129 -23.24 12.15 9.41
C THR A 129 -23.82 10.76 9.62
N THR A 130 -23.41 10.06 10.69
CA THR A 130 -23.99 8.76 11.08
C THR A 130 -25.52 8.81 11.19
N LYS A 131 -26.06 9.92 11.74
CA LYS A 131 -27.50 10.18 11.84
C LYS A 131 -28.12 10.70 10.53
N ARG A 132 -27.40 11.55 9.78
CA ARG A 132 -27.90 12.15 8.53
C ARG A 132 -27.18 11.58 7.32
N LYS A 133 -27.75 10.51 6.75
CA LYS A 133 -27.17 9.81 5.57
C LYS A 133 -27.66 10.36 4.21
N ARG A 134 -28.32 11.51 4.18
CA ARG A 134 -28.92 12.09 2.96
C ARG A 134 -27.87 12.73 2.04
N GLY A 135 -27.92 12.40 0.75
CA GLY A 135 -27.07 12.99 -0.29
C GLY A 135 -27.50 14.39 -0.75
N TYR A 136 -26.72 14.96 -1.67
CA TYR A 136 -26.96 16.25 -2.30
C TYR A 136 -27.02 16.09 -3.82
N ILE A 137 -27.99 16.76 -4.45
CA ILE A 137 -28.21 16.79 -5.89
C ILE A 137 -28.27 18.27 -6.26
N LYS A 138 -27.47 18.70 -7.25
CA LYS A 138 -27.39 20.11 -7.65
C LYS A 138 -28.74 20.64 -8.16
N ASN A 139 -29.36 19.93 -9.10
CA ASN A 139 -30.61 20.32 -9.76
C ASN A 139 -31.80 19.54 -9.20
N LYS A 140 -32.04 19.64 -7.89
CA LYS A 140 -33.14 18.91 -7.24
C LYS A 140 -34.42 19.74 -7.22
N LEU A 141 -35.52 19.19 -7.76
CA LEU A 141 -36.84 19.80 -7.64
C LEU A 141 -37.28 19.87 -6.16
N VAL A 142 -37.71 21.06 -5.73
CA VAL A 142 -38.16 21.31 -4.36
C VAL A 142 -39.67 21.23 -4.26
N PHE A 143 -40.18 20.38 -3.37
CA PHE A 143 -41.60 20.37 -3.03
C PHE A 143 -41.96 21.63 -2.24
N LYS A 144 -42.66 22.57 -2.86
CA LYS A 144 -43.33 23.67 -2.15
C LYS A 144 -44.72 23.20 -1.72
N LYS A 145 -44.90 22.88 -0.43
CA LYS A 145 -46.25 22.63 0.13
C LYS A 145 -47.01 23.97 0.19
N GLY A 146 -48.21 24.02 -0.37
CA GLY A 146 -49.07 25.21 -0.35
C GLY A 146 -49.46 25.60 1.08
N LYS A 147 -49.56 26.91 1.35
CA LYS A 147 -50.03 27.46 2.62
C LYS A 147 -51.57 27.43 2.61
N LYS A 148 -52.18 26.68 3.54
CA LYS A 148 -53.65 26.65 3.69
C LYS A 148 -54.10 28.04 4.15
N ILE A 149 -54.97 28.69 3.37
CA ILE A 149 -55.56 29.99 3.71
C ILE A 149 -56.48 29.77 4.92
N SER A 150 -56.17 30.40 6.05
CA SER A 150 -57.07 30.40 7.20
C SER A 150 -58.28 31.28 6.85
N LYS A 151 -59.45 30.66 6.67
CA LYS A 151 -60.71 31.42 6.58
C LYS A 151 -60.90 32.11 7.94
N LYS A 152 -60.81 33.44 7.99
CA LYS A 152 -61.31 34.20 9.15
C LYS A 152 -62.83 34.04 9.15
N THR A 153 -63.35 33.43 10.20
CA THR A 153 -64.79 33.44 10.47
C THR A 153 -65.18 34.87 10.79
N VAL A 154 -66.13 35.42 10.03
CA VAL A 154 -66.77 36.72 10.28
C VAL A 154 -67.68 36.59 11.48
#